data_AF-A0A167BW80-F1
#
_entry.id   AF-A0A167BW80-F1
#
_cell.length_a   1.000
_cell.length_b   1.000
_cell.length_c   1.000
_cell.angle_alpha   90.00
_cell.angle_beta   90.00
_cell.angle_gamma   90.00
#
_symmetry.space_group_name_H-M   'P 1'
#
loop_
_entity.id
_entity.type
_entity.pdbx_description
1 polymer ?
#
loop_
_entity_poly.entity_id
_entity_poly.type
_entity_poly.pdbx_seq_one_letter_code
_entity_poly.pdbx_strand_id
1 'polypeptide(L)'
;MPILERRRPGQRRPERRVVDDDDAPESDLPEYEPLACPLTAEAKRAIADLSNSRDVHRYQNHIKTSIRHLGFSVAGINDSIRTRHESLQRLAEKRADSNDLNSQEKSQRELDIENHIATLDEEVPRLTAEAEAALRDLIDRQIELDDEKAALADTVSYFQTLPEQAPRQRRRTRAEANADDSHADEEGDIVDDPPPPPDHSVIDVLRQHRADKSRDYQRQTAYQRYALNNDYAAFKKLWHDAAHGDTEMPLPNAKRWFDEAGNPVMPAMRRGLGNTTSEPGATAADDSDEDIVIAGEVRDYRCPLSMQLFENPVSNNLCSHTYEKQWIVDMLQRSPMKRAQCPVAGCSTELGLDDLHDDPVILRKMKRALEEQRRREEEEADDSSSDDENEEEPRQVKREARAKSHKRKVEEIDDE
;
A
#
# COMPACT_ATOMS: atom_id res chain seq x y z
N MET A 1 -0.72 25.08 -2.57
CA MET A 1 0.34 25.91 -3.18
C MET A 1 0.54 25.46 -4.62
N PRO A 2 -0.09 26.11 -5.61
CA PRO A 2 0.08 25.75 -7.02
C PRO A 2 1.29 26.50 -7.59
N ILE A 3 2.21 25.77 -8.22
CA ILE A 3 3.38 26.34 -8.89
C ILE A 3 2.94 26.89 -10.24
N LEU A 4 3.23 28.17 -10.42
CA LEU A 4 2.85 29.03 -11.54
C LEU A 4 3.45 28.55 -12.87
N GLU A 5 2.59 28.13 -13.80
CA GLU A 5 2.90 28.12 -15.23
C GLU A 5 3.02 29.57 -15.73
N ARG A 6 4.24 29.99 -16.10
CA ARG A 6 4.44 31.25 -16.82
C ARG A 6 4.08 31.06 -18.30
N ARG A 7 2.79 31.15 -18.64
CA ARG A 7 2.36 31.44 -20.03
C ARG A 7 2.60 32.92 -20.35
N ARG A 8 3.41 33.21 -21.35
CA ARG A 8 3.51 34.56 -21.94
C ARG A 8 2.21 34.86 -22.70
N PRO A 9 1.58 36.04 -22.50
CA PRO A 9 0.43 36.45 -23.27
C PRO A 9 0.90 37.00 -24.61
N GLY A 10 0.41 36.41 -25.71
CA GLY A 10 0.61 36.97 -27.05
C GLY A 10 1.15 35.97 -28.06
N GLN A 11 0.37 34.94 -28.37
CA GLN A 11 0.40 34.33 -29.70
C GLN A 11 -0.97 33.72 -29.97
N ARG A 12 -1.80 34.48 -30.69
CA ARG A 12 -3.02 33.96 -31.31
C ARG A 12 -2.59 32.90 -32.33
N ARG A 13 -3.19 31.72 -32.24
CA ARG A 13 -3.15 30.69 -33.29
C ARG A 13 -3.61 31.34 -34.60
N PRO A 14 -2.79 31.37 -35.67
CA PRO A 14 -3.27 31.88 -36.95
C PRO A 14 -4.27 30.87 -37.51
N GLU A 15 -5.48 31.35 -37.79
CA GLU A 15 -6.47 30.58 -38.52
C GLU A 15 -5.93 30.22 -39.90
N ARG A 16 -6.16 28.97 -40.29
CA ARG A 16 -5.73 28.39 -41.56
C ARG A 16 -6.47 29.11 -42.69
N ARG A 17 -5.82 30.11 -43.31
CA ARG A 17 -6.25 30.62 -44.61
C ARG A 17 -6.02 29.52 -45.64
N VAL A 18 -7.11 29.01 -46.20
CA VAL A 18 -7.09 28.33 -47.49
C VAL A 18 -6.82 29.42 -48.52
N VAL A 19 -5.64 29.38 -49.13
CA VAL A 19 -5.31 30.19 -50.31
C VAL A 19 -5.11 29.17 -51.42
N ASP A 20 -5.95 29.28 -52.44
CA ASP A 20 -5.90 28.52 -53.68
C ASP A 20 -4.55 28.72 -54.40
N ASP A 21 -4.12 27.64 -55.07
CA ASP A 21 -2.89 27.49 -55.84
C ASP A 21 -2.62 28.61 -56.86
N ASP A 22 -1.35 29.03 -56.90
CA ASP A 22 -0.49 29.18 -58.09
C ASP A 22 0.64 30.19 -57.77
N ASP A 23 1.90 29.79 -58.03
CA ASP A 23 3.15 30.57 -57.90
C ASP A 23 3.76 30.80 -56.50
N ALA A 24 4.34 29.75 -55.90
CA ALA A 24 5.43 29.90 -54.92
C ALA A 24 6.58 28.91 -55.22
N PRO A 25 7.86 29.33 -55.14
CA PRO A 25 8.99 28.44 -55.35
C PRO A 25 9.00 27.38 -54.26
N GLU A 26 9.18 26.12 -54.67
CA GLU A 26 9.26 24.93 -53.84
C GLU A 26 10.03 25.22 -52.54
N SER A 27 9.30 25.32 -51.43
CA SER A 27 9.92 25.31 -50.12
C SER A 27 10.38 23.88 -49.86
N ASP A 28 11.57 23.55 -50.36
CA ASP A 28 12.24 22.29 -50.12
C ASP A 28 12.50 22.15 -48.62
N LEU A 29 11.51 21.62 -47.90
CA LEU A 29 11.79 20.88 -46.69
C LEU A 29 12.83 19.82 -47.09
N PRO A 30 13.94 19.68 -46.34
CA PRO A 30 14.93 18.66 -46.66
C PRO A 30 14.23 17.31 -46.79
N GLU A 31 14.60 16.54 -47.81
CA GLU A 31 14.04 15.21 -48.05
C GLU A 31 14.10 14.41 -46.75
N TYR A 32 12.97 13.79 -46.39
CA TYR A 32 12.84 12.99 -45.19
C TYR A 32 13.90 11.89 -45.20
N GLU A 33 14.92 12.02 -44.35
CA GLU A 33 15.94 11.00 -44.19
C GLU A 33 15.34 9.86 -43.34
N PRO A 34 15.23 8.64 -43.89
CA PRO A 34 14.67 7.52 -43.16
C PRO A 34 15.54 7.17 -41.95
N LEU A 35 14.93 6.59 -40.92
CA LEU A 35 15.59 6.23 -39.66
C LEU A 35 16.80 5.30 -39.90
N ALA A 36 18.01 5.87 -39.91
CA ALA A 36 19.21 5.20 -40.40
C ALA A 36 20.04 4.48 -39.32
N CYS A 37 19.46 4.11 -38.17
CA CYS A 37 20.20 3.33 -37.18
C CYS A 37 19.28 2.37 -36.40
N PRO A 38 19.39 1.04 -36.61
CA PRO A 38 18.82 0.11 -35.67
C PRO A 38 19.50 0.29 -34.30
N LEU A 39 18.70 0.21 -33.24
CA LEU A 39 19.14 0.36 -31.85
C LEU A 39 20.36 -0.55 -31.59
N THR A 40 21.52 0.02 -31.23
CA THR A 40 22.73 -0.77 -30.98
C THR A 40 22.51 -1.71 -29.79
N ALA A 41 23.23 -2.84 -29.76
CA ALA A 41 23.14 -3.78 -28.63
C ALA A 41 23.49 -3.11 -27.28
N GLU A 42 24.36 -2.10 -27.28
CA GLU A 42 24.66 -1.28 -26.10
C GLU A 42 23.48 -0.40 -25.69
N ALA A 43 22.82 0.27 -26.64
CA ALA A 43 21.63 1.07 -26.36
C ALA A 43 20.46 0.24 -25.83
N LYS A 44 20.27 -1.00 -26.34
CA LYS A 44 19.29 -1.97 -25.81
C LYS A 44 19.55 -2.29 -24.34
N ARG A 45 20.81 -2.54 -23.97
CA ARG A 45 21.22 -2.79 -22.57
C ARG A 45 21.01 -1.55 -21.70
N ALA A 46 21.39 -0.36 -22.18
CA ALA A 46 21.21 0.88 -21.45
C ALA A 46 19.72 1.16 -21.16
N ILE A 47 18.81 0.88 -22.10
CA ILE A 47 17.36 1.01 -21.90
C ILE A 47 16.86 0.00 -20.85
N ALA A 48 17.33 -1.24 -20.89
CA ALA A 48 17.01 -2.23 -19.87
C ALA A 48 17.53 -1.81 -18.48
N ASP A 49 18.72 -1.20 -18.41
CA ASP A 49 19.32 -0.73 -17.16
C ASP A 49 18.56 0.48 -16.56
N LEU A 50 17.92 1.32 -17.38
CA LEU A 50 17.07 2.42 -16.89
C LEU A 50 15.91 1.90 -16.03
N SER A 51 15.32 0.75 -16.41
CA SER A 51 14.24 0.11 -15.63
C SER A 51 14.71 -0.35 -14.25
N ASN A 52 16.00 -0.69 -14.13
CA ASN A 52 16.65 -1.17 -12.91
C ASN A 52 17.42 -0.07 -12.16
N SER A 53 17.21 1.20 -12.52
CA SER A 53 17.92 2.31 -11.89
C SER A 53 17.67 2.36 -10.37
N ARG A 54 18.66 2.86 -9.63
CA ARG A 54 18.60 2.98 -8.17
C ARG A 54 17.44 3.87 -7.71
N ASP A 55 17.11 4.89 -8.49
CA ASP A 55 16.06 5.85 -8.13
C ASP A 55 14.66 5.26 -8.28
N VAL A 56 14.44 4.38 -9.27
CA VAL A 56 13.19 3.59 -9.39
C VAL A 56 13.00 2.69 -8.16
N HIS A 57 14.06 2.01 -7.72
CA HIS A 57 14.02 1.20 -6.49
C HIS A 57 13.74 2.03 -5.24
N ARG A 58 14.35 3.22 -5.11
CA ARG A 58 14.07 4.14 -4.00
C ARG A 58 12.61 4.58 -4.00
N TYR A 59 12.09 4.99 -5.16
CA TYR A 59 10.71 5.44 -5.27
C TYR A 59 9.72 4.30 -4.96
N GLN A 60 9.96 3.08 -5.46
CA GLN A 60 9.17 1.90 -5.11
C GLN A 60 9.18 1.63 -3.60
N ASN A 61 10.33 1.76 -2.95
CA ASN A 61 10.42 1.64 -1.49
C ASN A 61 9.64 2.74 -0.77
N HIS A 62 9.72 3.99 -1.24
CA HIS A 62 8.97 5.12 -0.67
C HIS A 62 7.46 4.93 -0.78
N ILE A 63 6.97 4.37 -1.89
CA ILE A 63 5.55 4.03 -2.05
C ILE A 63 5.15 2.99 -1.00
N LYS A 64 5.89 1.87 -0.90
CA LYS A 64 5.61 0.81 0.09
C LYS A 64 5.64 1.32 1.53
N THR A 65 6.60 2.18 1.87
CA THR A 65 6.64 2.79 3.22
C THR A 65 5.47 3.73 3.46
N SER A 66 5.08 4.53 2.46
CA SER A 66 3.94 5.45 2.58
C SER A 66 2.63 4.70 2.78
N ILE A 67 2.40 3.60 2.04
CA ILE A 67 1.24 2.71 2.20
C ILE A 67 1.15 2.20 3.66
N ARG A 68 2.28 1.72 4.21
CA ARG A 68 2.35 1.24 5.60
C ARG A 68 2.05 2.34 6.60
N HIS A 69 2.66 3.53 6.44
CA HIS A 69 2.44 4.65 7.37
C HIS A 69 1.00 5.17 7.34
N LEU A 70 0.37 5.24 6.16
CA LEU A 70 -1.04 5.59 6.05
C LEU A 70 -1.92 4.58 6.78
N GLY A 71 -1.66 3.28 6.58
CA GLY A 71 -2.37 2.22 7.29
C GLY A 71 -2.24 2.35 8.81
N PHE A 72 -1.02 2.49 9.34
CA PHE A 72 -0.80 2.65 10.78
C PHE A 72 -1.42 3.93 11.34
N SER A 73 -1.44 5.01 10.57
CA SER A 73 -2.07 6.27 11.00
C SER A 73 -3.59 6.12 11.11
N VAL A 74 -4.24 5.54 10.09
CA VAL A 74 -5.70 5.27 10.11
C VAL A 74 -6.06 4.31 11.24
N ALA A 75 -5.25 3.27 11.45
CA ALA A 75 -5.41 2.35 12.55
C ALA A 75 -5.34 3.06 13.91
N GLY A 76 -4.27 3.83 14.14
CA GLY A 76 -4.05 4.54 15.40
C GLY A 76 -5.14 5.56 15.71
N ILE A 77 -5.62 6.29 14.70
CA ILE A 77 -6.70 7.26 14.87
C ILE A 77 -8.00 6.54 15.29
N ASN A 78 -8.39 5.47 14.60
CA ASN A 78 -9.60 4.71 14.94
C ASN A 78 -9.49 4.02 16.30
N ASP A 79 -8.33 3.45 16.63
CA ASP A 79 -8.04 2.89 17.94
C ASP A 79 -8.17 3.95 19.05
N SER A 80 -7.65 5.16 18.81
CA SER A 80 -7.70 6.25 19.79
C SER A 80 -9.13 6.73 20.08
N ILE A 81 -10.01 6.72 19.09
CA ILE A 81 -11.40 7.06 19.34
C ILE A 81 -12.12 5.92 20.06
N ARG A 82 -11.87 4.67 19.65
CA ARG A 82 -12.46 3.51 20.31
C ARG A 82 -12.13 3.50 21.80
N THR A 83 -10.86 3.68 22.18
CA THR A 83 -10.46 3.72 23.59
C THR A 83 -11.11 4.88 24.36
N ARG A 84 -11.35 6.03 23.70
CA ARG A 84 -12.09 7.15 24.31
C ARG A 84 -13.56 6.81 24.53
N HIS A 85 -14.23 6.19 23.56
CA HIS A 85 -15.61 5.70 23.72
C HIS A 85 -15.72 4.64 24.83
N GLU A 86 -14.80 3.66 24.87
CA GLU A 86 -14.74 2.65 25.93
C GLU A 86 -14.51 3.29 27.31
N SER A 87 -13.65 4.30 27.40
CA SER A 87 -13.41 5.03 28.66
C SER A 87 -14.65 5.78 29.13
N LEU A 88 -15.39 6.42 28.21
CA LEU A 88 -16.66 7.08 28.51
C LEU A 88 -17.72 6.06 28.95
N GLN A 89 -17.81 4.92 28.26
CA GLN A 89 -18.73 3.86 28.61
C GLN A 89 -18.46 3.33 30.02
N ARG A 90 -17.19 3.06 30.37
CA ARG A 90 -16.82 2.65 31.74
C ARG A 90 -17.16 3.70 32.80
N LEU A 91 -17.01 4.98 32.49
CA LEU A 91 -17.42 6.05 33.39
C LEU A 91 -18.95 6.09 33.56
N ALA A 92 -19.70 5.86 32.48
CA ALA A 92 -21.15 5.76 32.52
C ALA A 92 -21.63 4.52 33.31
N GLU A 93 -20.99 3.37 33.14
CA GLU A 93 -21.25 2.13 33.90
C GLU A 93 -20.96 2.34 35.39
N LYS A 94 -19.80 2.90 35.75
CA LYS A 94 -19.46 3.22 37.14
C LYS A 94 -20.46 4.18 37.79
N ARG A 95 -21.04 5.11 37.02
CA ARG A 95 -22.12 5.99 37.50
C ARG A 95 -23.44 5.24 37.67
N ALA A 96 -23.78 4.32 36.77
CA ALA A 96 -24.97 3.49 36.87
C ALA A 96 -24.91 2.55 38.09
N ASP A 97 -23.72 2.04 38.41
CA ASP A 97 -23.49 1.17 39.57
C ASP A 97 -23.39 1.95 40.89
N SER A 98 -23.11 3.26 40.84
CA SER A 98 -23.06 4.09 42.04
C SER A 98 -24.47 4.35 42.59
N ASN A 99 -24.72 3.93 43.83
CA ASN A 99 -26.01 4.08 44.51
C ASN A 99 -26.24 5.51 45.10
N ASP A 100 -25.34 6.46 44.84
CA ASP A 100 -25.41 7.84 45.35
C ASP A 100 -26.02 8.79 44.30
N LEU A 101 -27.09 9.49 44.68
CA LEU A 101 -27.85 10.39 43.80
C LEU A 101 -27.02 11.60 43.32
N ASN A 102 -26.05 12.07 44.10
CA ASN A 102 -25.15 13.15 43.70
C ASN A 102 -24.02 12.67 42.76
N SER A 103 -23.75 11.37 42.71
CA SER A 103 -22.76 10.76 41.82
C SER A 103 -23.31 10.46 40.42
N GLN A 104 -24.60 10.77 40.17
CA GLN A 104 -25.25 10.59 38.88
C GLN A 104 -25.01 11.77 37.92
N GLU A 105 -24.65 12.95 38.42
CA GLU A 105 -24.32 14.11 37.58
C GLU A 105 -23.02 13.86 36.80
N LYS A 106 -23.02 14.22 35.51
CA LYS A 106 -21.81 14.14 34.68
C LYS A 106 -20.75 15.08 35.25
N SER A 107 -19.61 14.53 35.61
CA SER A 107 -18.46 15.34 36.00
C SER A 107 -18.05 16.26 34.85
N GLN A 108 -17.52 17.45 35.14
CA GLN A 108 -16.96 18.35 34.12
C GLN A 108 -15.96 17.62 33.21
N ARG A 109 -15.17 16.71 33.79
CA ARG A 109 -14.22 15.87 33.03
C ARG A 109 -14.90 14.96 32.00
N GLU A 110 -16.08 14.44 32.29
CA GLU A 110 -16.84 13.61 31.35
C GLU A 110 -17.41 14.45 30.21
N LEU A 111 -17.94 15.63 30.51
CA LEU A 111 -18.43 16.56 29.50
C LEU A 111 -17.32 16.99 28.55
N ASP A 112 -16.11 17.25 29.07
CA ASP A 112 -14.95 17.58 28.24
C ASP A 112 -14.56 16.40 27.33
N ILE A 113 -14.60 15.17 27.84
CA ILE A 113 -14.35 13.95 27.04
C ILE A 113 -15.43 13.77 25.97
N GLU A 114 -16.71 13.97 26.29
CA GLU A 114 -17.83 13.92 25.36
C GLU A 114 -17.67 14.90 24.21
N ASN A 115 -17.31 16.15 24.52
CA ASN A 115 -17.05 17.18 23.52
C ASN A 115 -15.88 16.79 22.61
N HIS A 116 -14.79 16.27 23.17
CA HIS A 116 -13.66 15.79 22.38
C HIS A 116 -14.01 14.58 21.50
N ILE A 117 -14.83 13.66 22.01
CA ILE A 117 -15.30 12.52 21.22
C ILE A 117 -16.18 12.99 20.06
N ALA A 118 -17.10 13.93 20.28
CA ALA A 118 -17.94 14.48 19.23
C ALA A 118 -17.10 15.11 18.10
N THR A 119 -16.07 15.90 18.45
CA THR A 119 -15.17 16.47 17.43
C THR A 119 -14.42 15.40 16.63
N LEU A 120 -13.96 14.34 17.30
CA LEU A 120 -13.24 13.25 16.64
C LEU A 120 -14.16 12.37 15.80
N ASP A 121 -15.41 12.18 16.22
CA ASP A 121 -16.41 11.42 15.47
C ASP A 121 -16.75 12.08 14.13
N GLU A 122 -16.65 13.40 14.03
CA GLU A 122 -16.77 14.15 12.77
C GLU A 122 -15.47 14.10 11.93
N GLU A 123 -14.31 14.31 12.56
CA GLU A 123 -13.04 14.43 11.84
C GLU A 123 -12.49 13.10 11.33
N VAL A 124 -12.64 12.01 12.07
CA VAL A 124 -11.98 10.75 11.74
C VAL A 124 -12.54 10.04 10.51
N PRO A 125 -13.86 9.99 10.26
CA PRO A 125 -14.37 9.51 8.98
C PRO A 125 -13.79 10.29 7.80
N ARG A 126 -13.67 11.62 7.94
CA ARG A 126 -13.08 12.49 6.90
C ARG A 126 -11.61 12.16 6.65
N LEU A 127 -10.79 12.10 7.71
CA LEU A 127 -9.36 11.76 7.61
C LEU A 127 -9.14 10.33 7.11
N THR A 128 -10.02 9.39 7.48
CA THR A 128 -9.95 8.00 7.02
C THR A 128 -10.27 7.90 5.53
N ALA A 129 -11.26 8.66 5.04
CA ALA A 129 -11.56 8.73 3.60
C ALA A 129 -10.43 9.40 2.80
N GLU A 130 -9.83 10.46 3.34
CA GLU A 130 -8.67 11.13 2.73
C GLU A 130 -7.45 10.19 2.64
N ALA A 131 -7.18 9.43 3.71
CA ALA A 131 -6.10 8.44 3.73
C ALA A 131 -6.36 7.25 2.78
N GLU A 132 -7.61 6.81 2.64
CA GLU A 132 -8.01 5.78 1.67
C GLU A 132 -7.80 6.25 0.23
N ALA A 133 -8.18 7.50 -0.07
CA ALA A 133 -7.97 8.09 -1.39
C ALA A 133 -6.46 8.19 -1.70
N ALA A 134 -5.67 8.66 -0.74
CA ALA A 134 -4.21 8.72 -0.87
C ALA A 134 -3.58 7.32 -1.05
N LEU A 135 -4.13 6.28 -0.43
CA LEU A 135 -3.69 4.90 -0.64
C LEU A 135 -3.94 4.45 -2.09
N ARG A 136 -5.13 4.71 -2.63
CA ARG A 136 -5.44 4.40 -4.04
C ARG A 136 -4.50 5.13 -5.00
N ASP A 137 -4.21 6.40 -4.74
CA ASP A 137 -3.24 7.17 -5.53
C ASP A 137 -1.82 6.57 -5.47
N LEU A 138 -1.40 6.02 -4.32
CA LEU A 138 -0.11 5.34 -4.20
C LEU A 138 -0.07 4.01 -4.94
N ILE A 139 -1.18 3.25 -4.94
CA ILE A 139 -1.31 2.02 -5.73
C ILE A 139 -1.27 2.34 -7.22
N ASP A 140 -1.98 3.38 -7.66
CA ASP A 140 -1.94 3.86 -9.05
C ASP A 140 -0.51 4.20 -9.48
N ARG A 141 0.25 4.90 -8.64
CA ARG A 141 1.67 5.21 -8.89
C ARG A 141 2.56 3.97 -8.92
N GLN A 142 2.25 2.95 -8.13
CA GLN A 142 2.99 1.70 -8.14
C GLN A 142 2.79 0.96 -9.47
N ILE A 143 1.54 0.88 -9.92
CA ILE A 143 1.18 0.23 -11.18
C ILE A 143 1.76 1.02 -12.36
N GLU A 144 1.71 2.35 -12.33
CA GLU A 144 2.36 3.20 -13.33
C GLU A 144 3.86 2.87 -13.48
N LEU A 145 4.59 2.68 -12.37
CA LEU A 145 5.99 2.28 -12.44
C LEU A 145 6.20 0.89 -13.04
N ASP A 146 5.35 -0.07 -12.69
CA ASP A 146 5.47 -1.44 -13.19
C ASP A 146 5.09 -1.52 -14.68
N ASP A 147 4.09 -0.73 -15.12
CA ASP A 147 3.74 -0.53 -16.52
C ASP A 147 4.84 0.18 -17.30
N GLU A 148 5.51 1.17 -16.72
CA GLU A 148 6.67 1.83 -17.35
C GLU A 148 7.83 0.84 -17.55
N LYS A 149 8.11 -0.02 -16.56
CA LYS A 149 9.11 -1.09 -16.70
C LYS A 149 8.71 -2.10 -17.77
N ALA A 150 7.45 -2.51 -17.80
CA ALA A 150 6.93 -3.43 -18.81
C ALA A 150 7.00 -2.82 -20.22
N ALA A 151 6.59 -1.55 -20.39
CA ALA A 151 6.68 -0.85 -21.66
C ALA A 151 8.14 -0.71 -22.15
N LEU A 152 9.09 -0.44 -21.24
CA LEU A 152 10.52 -0.43 -21.58
C LEU A 152 11.02 -1.82 -22.00
N ALA A 153 10.58 -2.90 -21.33
CA ALA A 153 10.93 -4.26 -21.74
C ALA A 153 10.32 -4.64 -23.09
N ASP A 154 9.05 -4.30 -23.32
CA ASP A 154 8.31 -4.56 -24.56
C ASP A 154 8.96 -3.83 -25.75
N THR A 155 9.34 -2.56 -25.58
CA THR A 155 10.09 -1.81 -26.61
C THR A 155 11.42 -2.49 -26.96
N VAL A 156 12.21 -2.89 -25.96
CA VAL A 156 13.49 -3.57 -26.19
C VAL A 156 13.27 -4.90 -26.93
N SER A 157 12.24 -5.66 -26.55
CA SER A 157 11.84 -6.91 -27.21
C SER A 157 11.45 -6.67 -28.68
N TYR A 158 10.61 -5.67 -28.96
CA TYR A 158 10.23 -5.28 -30.32
C TYR A 158 11.45 -5.02 -31.20
N PHE A 159 12.40 -4.21 -30.75
CA PHE A 159 13.64 -3.92 -31.48
C PHE A 159 14.64 -5.09 -31.51
N GLN A 160 14.47 -6.13 -30.69
CA GLN A 160 15.25 -7.38 -30.80
C GLN A 160 14.71 -8.31 -31.89
N THR A 161 13.40 -8.27 -32.15
CA THR A 161 12.78 -9.10 -33.19
C THR A 161 13.00 -8.61 -34.62
N LEU A 162 13.44 -7.35 -34.79
CA LEU A 162 13.75 -6.79 -36.10
C LEU A 162 15.07 -7.38 -36.67
N PRO A 163 15.12 -7.69 -37.98
CA PRO A 163 16.34 -8.20 -38.62
C PRO A 163 17.53 -7.26 -38.40
N GLU A 164 18.64 -7.80 -37.91
CA GLU A 164 19.87 -7.03 -37.71
C GLU A 164 20.46 -6.68 -39.09
N GLN A 165 20.58 -5.39 -39.41
CA GLN A 165 21.22 -4.94 -40.65
C GLN A 165 22.67 -5.43 -40.66
N ALA A 166 22.98 -6.37 -41.55
CA ALA A 166 24.33 -6.92 -41.68
C ALA A 166 25.34 -5.78 -41.94
N PRO A 167 26.51 -5.77 -41.26
CA PRO A 167 27.52 -4.76 -41.52
C PRO A 167 28.00 -4.89 -42.96
N ARG A 168 27.91 -3.78 -43.72
CA ARG A 168 28.43 -3.65 -45.09
C ARG A 168 29.88 -4.12 -45.15
N GLN A 169 30.11 -5.39 -45.51
CA GLN A 169 31.43 -5.84 -45.90
C GLN A 169 31.74 -5.17 -47.25
N ARG A 170 32.45 -4.04 -47.19
CA ARG A 170 33.09 -3.45 -48.36
C ARG A 170 34.04 -4.51 -48.93
N ARG A 171 33.58 -5.28 -49.93
CA ARG A 171 34.44 -6.09 -50.79
C ARG A 171 35.47 -5.14 -51.40
N ARG A 172 36.68 -5.13 -50.84
CA ARG A 172 37.85 -4.58 -51.51
C ARG A 172 38.13 -5.51 -52.68
N THR A 173 37.62 -5.17 -53.86
CA THR A 173 38.07 -5.81 -55.11
C THR A 173 39.52 -5.39 -55.34
N ARG A 174 40.43 -6.30 -55.00
CA ARG A 174 41.84 -6.23 -55.39
C ARG A 174 41.89 -6.42 -56.90
N ALA A 175 42.25 -5.35 -57.59
CA ALA A 175 42.56 -5.39 -59.01
C ALA A 175 43.74 -6.35 -59.28
N GLU A 176 43.62 -7.04 -60.42
CA GLU A 176 44.67 -7.68 -61.24
C GLU A 176 45.32 -8.99 -60.76
N ALA A 177 44.97 -10.11 -61.40
CA ALA A 177 45.75 -10.65 -62.52
C ALA A 177 45.17 -11.99 -63.06
N ASN A 178 45.11 -12.08 -64.39
CA ASN A 178 45.05 -13.28 -65.26
C ASN A 178 43.68 -13.91 -65.61
N ALA A 179 43.19 -13.46 -66.78
CA ALA A 179 42.88 -14.24 -67.99
C ALA A 179 42.19 -15.61 -67.90
N ASP A 180 41.00 -15.62 -68.53
CA ASP A 180 40.52 -16.63 -69.48
C ASP A 180 39.99 -17.96 -68.91
N ASP A 181 38.68 -18.04 -68.67
CA ASP A 181 37.85 -19.11 -69.24
C ASP A 181 36.36 -18.73 -69.20
N SER A 182 35.66 -19.06 -70.28
CA SER A 182 34.27 -18.71 -70.56
C SER A 182 33.31 -19.80 -70.09
N HIS A 183 32.55 -19.54 -69.03
CA HIS A 183 31.23 -20.13 -68.78
C HIS A 183 30.43 -19.19 -67.88
N ALA A 184 29.58 -18.37 -68.51
CA ALA A 184 28.64 -17.50 -67.82
C ALA A 184 27.43 -18.33 -67.39
N ASP A 185 27.50 -18.90 -66.19
CA ASP A 185 26.28 -19.19 -65.42
C ASP A 185 25.77 -17.84 -64.91
N GLU A 186 24.62 -17.41 -65.41
CA GLU A 186 23.83 -16.30 -64.86
C GLU A 186 23.33 -16.69 -63.47
N GLU A 187 24.22 -16.72 -62.48
CA GLU A 187 23.82 -16.52 -61.09
C GLU A 187 23.39 -15.07 -60.95
N GLY A 188 22.07 -14.85 -61.00
CA GLY A 188 21.48 -13.56 -60.69
C GLY A 188 22.04 -13.05 -59.37
N ASP A 189 22.72 -11.92 -59.42
CA ASP A 189 23.12 -11.13 -58.27
C ASP A 189 21.86 -10.94 -57.40
N ILE A 190 21.74 -11.71 -56.33
CA ILE A 190 20.78 -11.43 -55.27
C ILE A 190 21.33 -10.16 -54.63
N VAL A 191 20.83 -9.03 -55.09
CA VAL A 191 20.96 -7.76 -54.39
C VAL A 191 20.31 -8.01 -53.03
N ASP A 192 21.12 -8.25 -52.00
CA ASP A 192 20.68 -8.26 -50.62
C ASP A 192 20.21 -6.82 -50.32
N ASP A 193 18.96 -6.56 -50.69
CA ASP A 193 18.32 -5.28 -50.44
C ASP A 193 18.31 -5.10 -48.91
N PRO A 194 18.93 -4.04 -48.38
CA PRO A 194 19.01 -3.86 -46.95
C PRO A 194 17.59 -3.85 -46.37
N PRO A 195 17.33 -4.56 -45.25
CA PRO A 195 16.00 -4.62 -44.70
C PRO A 195 15.52 -3.19 -44.43
N PRO A 196 14.23 -2.91 -44.73
CA PRO A 196 13.70 -1.57 -44.63
C PRO A 196 13.93 -1.00 -43.22
N PRO A 197 14.26 0.29 -43.11
CA PRO A 197 14.42 0.93 -41.82
C PRO A 197 13.12 0.78 -41.01
N PRO A 198 13.20 0.69 -39.67
CA PRO A 198 12.00 0.55 -38.86
C PRO A 198 11.04 1.70 -39.13
N ASP A 199 9.77 1.38 -39.37
CA ASP A 199 8.73 2.36 -39.72
C ASP A 199 8.47 3.38 -38.59
N HIS A 200 8.90 3.06 -37.36
CA HIS A 200 8.58 3.81 -36.16
C HIS A 200 9.83 4.11 -35.32
N SER A 201 9.91 5.35 -34.83
CA SER A 201 10.94 5.78 -33.88
C SER A 201 10.81 5.03 -32.55
N VAL A 202 11.94 4.73 -31.91
CA VAL A 202 11.99 4.09 -30.58
C VAL A 202 11.14 4.83 -29.55
N ILE A 203 11.14 6.17 -29.61
CA ILE A 203 10.37 7.03 -28.71
C ILE A 203 8.87 6.89 -28.97
N ASP A 204 8.46 6.77 -30.23
CA ASP A 204 7.05 6.66 -30.60
C ASP A 204 6.51 5.28 -30.24
N VAL A 205 7.28 4.21 -30.45
CA VAL A 205 6.95 2.86 -29.98
C VAL A 205 6.82 2.83 -28.45
N LEU A 206 7.74 3.47 -27.71
CA LEU A 206 7.63 3.59 -26.25
C LEU A 206 6.37 4.35 -25.81
N ARG A 207 6.04 5.45 -26.49
CA ARG A 207 4.82 6.23 -26.20
C ARG A 207 3.56 5.42 -26.49
N GLN A 208 3.55 4.64 -27.56
CA GLN A 208 2.45 3.74 -27.89
C GLN A 208 2.27 2.68 -26.80
N HIS A 209 3.33 1.96 -26.42
CA HIS A 209 3.24 0.98 -25.33
C HIS A 209 2.80 1.60 -24.01
N ARG A 210 3.31 2.78 -23.63
CA ARG A 210 2.85 3.51 -22.44
C ARG A 210 1.37 3.87 -22.52
N ALA A 211 0.90 4.36 -23.67
CA ALA A 211 -0.50 4.72 -23.87
C ALA A 211 -1.41 3.49 -23.86
N ASP A 212 -0.97 2.37 -24.43
CA ASP A 212 -1.71 1.11 -24.46
C ASP A 212 -1.86 0.54 -23.05
N LYS A 213 -0.76 0.45 -22.27
CA LYS A 213 -0.79 0.01 -20.86
C LYS A 213 -1.68 0.93 -20.02
N SER A 214 -1.54 2.25 -20.16
CA SER A 214 -2.40 3.21 -19.46
C SER A 214 -3.89 3.04 -19.81
N ARG A 215 -4.21 2.77 -21.08
CA ARG A 215 -5.59 2.54 -21.52
C ARG A 215 -6.13 1.22 -20.98
N ASP A 216 -5.31 0.17 -20.97
CA ASP A 216 -5.68 -1.13 -20.40
C ASP A 216 -5.93 -1.02 -18.90
N TYR A 217 -5.14 -0.21 -18.19
CA TYR A 217 -5.37 0.10 -16.78
C TYR A 217 -6.68 0.89 -16.55
N GLN A 218 -6.95 1.90 -17.37
CA GLN A 218 -8.18 2.70 -17.28
C GLN A 218 -9.45 1.88 -17.59
N ARG A 219 -9.34 0.82 -18.38
CA ARG A 219 -10.45 -0.09 -18.69
C ARG A 219 -10.80 -1.03 -17.54
N GLN A 220 -9.89 -1.24 -16.59
CA GLN A 220 -10.13 -2.10 -15.45
C GLN A 220 -11.09 -1.44 -14.47
N THR A 221 -11.96 -2.25 -13.87
CA THR A 221 -12.88 -1.78 -12.84
C THR A 221 -12.13 -1.49 -11.53
N ALA A 222 -12.71 -0.68 -10.64
CA ALA A 222 -12.12 -0.39 -9.34
C ALA A 222 -11.83 -1.67 -8.51
N TYR A 223 -12.69 -2.69 -8.65
CA TYR A 223 -12.48 -4.00 -8.06
C TYR A 223 -11.18 -4.66 -8.54
N GLN A 224 -10.93 -4.67 -9.85
CA GLN A 224 -9.72 -5.27 -10.41
C GLN A 224 -8.46 -4.51 -10.01
N ARG A 225 -8.54 -3.18 -9.99
CA ARG A 225 -7.41 -2.30 -9.67
C ARG A 225 -7.00 -2.39 -8.20
N TYR A 226 -7.97 -2.39 -7.29
CA TYR A 226 -7.71 -2.22 -5.87
C TYR A 226 -8.11 -3.43 -5.02
N ALA A 227 -9.28 -4.03 -5.25
CA ALA A 227 -9.75 -5.12 -4.39
C ALA A 227 -8.91 -6.40 -4.51
N LEU A 228 -8.34 -6.64 -5.69
CA LEU A 228 -7.39 -7.75 -5.91
C LEU A 228 -5.97 -7.45 -5.41
N ASN A 229 -5.66 -6.21 -5.05
CA ASN A 229 -4.34 -5.84 -4.57
C ASN A 229 -4.19 -6.19 -3.07
N ASN A 230 -3.17 -6.99 -2.76
CA ASN A 230 -2.83 -7.41 -1.40
C ASN A 230 -2.58 -6.21 -0.47
N ASP A 231 -2.00 -5.11 -0.97
CA ASP A 231 -1.71 -3.92 -0.16
C ASP A 231 -3.01 -3.22 0.28
N TYR A 232 -4.02 -3.15 -0.59
CA TYR A 232 -5.33 -2.60 -0.25
C TYR A 232 -6.10 -3.54 0.70
N ALA A 233 -6.04 -4.85 0.45
CA ALA A 233 -6.64 -5.85 1.32
C ALA A 233 -6.05 -5.79 2.75
N ALA A 234 -4.73 -5.66 2.85
CA ALA A 234 -4.03 -5.49 4.13
C ALA A 234 -4.46 -4.20 4.84
N PHE A 235 -4.55 -3.08 4.11
CA PHE A 235 -5.08 -1.83 4.66
C PHE A 235 -6.52 -1.97 5.16
N LYS A 236 -7.41 -2.59 4.38
CA LYS A 236 -8.82 -2.77 4.76
C LYS A 236 -8.96 -3.67 5.98
N LYS A 237 -8.17 -4.74 6.08
CA LYS A 237 -8.07 -5.61 7.27
C LYS A 237 -7.59 -4.82 8.48
N LEU A 238 -6.56 -3.99 8.30
CA LEU A 238 -6.01 -3.16 9.37
C LEU A 238 -7.03 -2.13 9.87
N TRP A 239 -7.71 -1.45 8.96
CA TRP A 239 -8.73 -0.47 9.29
C TRP A 239 -9.96 -1.13 9.94
N HIS A 240 -10.46 -2.23 9.39
CA HIS A 240 -11.58 -2.99 9.95
C HIS A 240 -11.31 -3.41 11.40
N ASP A 241 -10.14 -3.97 11.68
CA ASP A 241 -9.75 -4.37 13.02
C ASP A 241 -9.52 -3.18 13.98
N ALA A 242 -9.17 -1.99 13.48
CA ALA A 242 -9.14 -0.77 14.29
C ALA A 242 -10.56 -0.26 14.61
N ALA A 243 -11.46 -0.34 13.64
CA ALA A 243 -12.82 0.17 13.76
C ALA A 243 -13.72 -0.72 14.61
N HIS A 244 -13.59 -2.04 14.48
CA HIS A 244 -14.44 -3.01 15.18
C HIS A 244 -13.79 -3.63 16.41
N GLY A 245 -12.48 -3.41 16.63
CA GLY A 245 -11.80 -3.94 17.81
C GLY A 245 -11.82 -5.47 17.85
N ASP A 246 -12.22 -6.01 19.00
CA ASP A 246 -12.36 -7.46 19.22
C ASP A 246 -13.76 -7.99 18.88
N THR A 247 -14.63 -7.12 18.33
CA THR A 247 -15.92 -7.58 17.80
C THR A 247 -15.66 -8.45 16.58
N GLU A 248 -16.12 -9.70 16.62
CA GLU A 248 -15.91 -10.73 15.59
C GLU A 248 -16.77 -10.49 14.34
N MET A 249 -16.84 -9.24 13.89
CA MET A 249 -17.43 -8.93 12.60
C MET A 249 -16.45 -9.40 11.51
N PRO A 250 -16.84 -10.34 10.63
CA PRO A 250 -15.97 -10.75 9.54
C PRO A 250 -15.79 -9.59 8.57
N LEU A 251 -14.60 -9.51 7.96
CA LEU A 251 -14.39 -8.55 6.88
C LEU A 251 -15.37 -8.84 5.73
N PRO A 252 -16.07 -7.83 5.20
CA PRO A 252 -16.88 -8.01 4.01
C PRO A 252 -16.05 -8.56 2.84
N ASN A 253 -16.66 -9.40 2.01
CA ASN A 253 -16.03 -9.90 0.78
C ASN A 253 -15.49 -8.75 -0.08
N ALA A 254 -14.36 -8.98 -0.75
CA ALA A 254 -13.67 -7.96 -1.56
C ALA A 254 -14.57 -7.30 -2.62
N LYS A 255 -15.58 -8.03 -3.13
CA LYS A 255 -16.57 -7.50 -4.10
C LYS A 255 -17.43 -6.38 -3.54
N ARG A 256 -17.61 -6.32 -2.23
CA ARG A 256 -18.43 -5.31 -1.53
C ARG A 256 -17.63 -4.10 -1.04
N TRP A 257 -16.32 -4.06 -1.33
CA TRP A 257 -15.47 -2.94 -0.91
C TRP A 257 -15.68 -1.69 -1.77
N PHE A 258 -16.22 -1.85 -2.97
CA PHE A 258 -16.48 -0.77 -3.91
C PHE A 258 -17.94 -0.81 -4.34
N ASP A 259 -18.53 0.37 -4.57
CA ASP A 259 -19.86 0.50 -5.18
C ASP A 259 -19.79 0.34 -6.71
N GLU A 260 -20.95 0.36 -7.38
CA GLU A 260 -21.04 0.29 -8.85
C GLU A 260 -20.34 1.47 -9.56
N ALA A 261 -20.15 2.59 -8.85
CA ALA A 261 -19.46 3.78 -9.35
C ALA A 261 -17.93 3.74 -9.08
N GLY A 262 -17.43 2.71 -8.39
CA GLY A 262 -16.02 2.55 -8.04
C GLY A 262 -15.56 3.35 -6.81
N ASN A 263 -16.48 3.91 -6.03
CA ASN A 263 -16.16 4.53 -4.75
C ASN A 263 -16.02 3.47 -3.65
N PRO A 264 -15.10 3.66 -2.70
CA PRO A 264 -14.94 2.77 -1.57
C PRO A 264 -16.18 2.82 -0.68
N VAL A 265 -16.77 1.65 -0.40
CA VAL A 265 -17.77 1.51 0.65
C VAL A 265 -17.04 1.55 1.98
N MET A 266 -17.13 2.71 2.63
CA MET A 266 -16.65 2.88 3.99
C MET A 266 -17.62 2.15 4.92
N PRO A 267 -17.18 1.21 5.79
CA PRO A 267 -18.06 0.63 6.78
C PRO A 267 -18.67 1.79 7.57
N ALA A 268 -19.99 1.92 7.52
CA ALA A 268 -20.69 2.84 8.39
C ALA A 268 -20.36 2.38 9.80
N MET A 269 -19.51 3.14 10.48
CA MET A 269 -19.10 2.89 11.84
C MET A 269 -20.34 3.08 12.70
N ARG A 270 -21.19 2.05 12.81
CA ARG A 270 -22.38 2.04 13.65
C ARG A 270 -21.91 2.06 15.09
N ARG A 271 -21.53 3.25 15.56
CA ARG A 271 -21.35 3.56 16.96
C ARG A 271 -22.74 3.79 17.54
N GLY A 272 -23.10 2.94 18.48
CA GLY A 272 -24.47 2.75 18.93
C GLY A 272 -25.12 4.05 19.42
N LEU A 273 -26.27 4.36 18.83
CA LEU A 273 -27.38 4.95 19.55
C LEU A 273 -28.62 4.16 19.15
N GLY A 274 -29.31 3.59 20.14
CA GLY A 274 -30.55 2.88 19.93
C GLY A 274 -31.60 3.77 19.27
N ASN A 275 -32.39 3.14 18.39
CA ASN A 275 -33.63 3.64 17.80
C ASN A 275 -33.50 4.64 16.62
N THR A 276 -33.71 4.16 15.40
CA THR A 276 -34.93 4.41 14.60
C THR A 276 -34.81 3.66 13.27
N THR A 277 -35.88 2.95 12.94
CA THR A 277 -36.32 2.61 11.58
C THR A 277 -36.10 3.78 10.61
N SER A 278 -35.07 3.69 9.77
CA SER A 278 -34.99 4.40 8.50
C SER A 278 -34.29 3.49 7.49
N GLU A 279 -35.14 2.86 6.69
CA GLU A 279 -34.84 2.21 5.41
C GLU A 279 -33.77 2.98 4.61
N PRO A 280 -32.66 2.34 4.22
CA PRO A 280 -31.95 2.72 3.02
C PRO A 280 -32.62 2.00 1.85
N GLY A 281 -33.46 2.73 1.12
CA GLY A 281 -33.89 2.32 -0.22
C GLY A 281 -32.69 2.20 -1.14
N ALA A 282 -32.22 0.98 -1.32
CA ALA A 282 -31.40 0.56 -2.44
C ALA A 282 -31.81 -0.88 -2.76
N THR A 283 -32.30 -1.07 -3.97
CA THR A 283 -32.77 -2.32 -4.56
C THR A 283 -31.91 -3.52 -4.16
N ALA A 284 -32.42 -4.31 -3.22
CA ALA A 284 -31.96 -5.66 -2.95
C ALA A 284 -32.36 -6.54 -4.15
N ALA A 285 -31.48 -6.59 -5.15
CA ALA A 285 -31.40 -7.77 -6.00
C ALA A 285 -30.74 -8.87 -5.17
N ASP A 286 -31.61 -9.77 -4.73
CA ASP A 286 -31.37 -11.17 -4.39
C ASP A 286 -30.01 -11.73 -4.87
N ASP A 287 -29.09 -11.94 -3.93
CA ASP A 287 -28.11 -13.01 -4.05
C ASP A 287 -27.87 -13.60 -2.65
N SER A 288 -28.51 -14.74 -2.42
CA SER A 288 -28.55 -15.52 -1.20
C SER A 288 -27.27 -16.36 -1.07
N ASP A 289 -26.19 -15.78 -0.56
CA ASP A 289 -25.02 -16.54 -0.10
C ASP A 289 -24.79 -16.33 1.41
N GLU A 290 -25.34 -17.29 2.17
CA GLU A 290 -24.98 -17.78 3.49
C GLU A 290 -23.97 -16.95 4.32
N ASP A 291 -24.48 -16.02 5.13
CA ASP A 291 -23.75 -15.40 6.25
C ASP A 291 -23.53 -16.44 7.38
N ILE A 292 -22.53 -17.32 7.22
CA ILE A 292 -22.06 -18.17 8.32
C ILE A 292 -21.32 -17.29 9.33
N VAL A 293 -22.01 -16.95 10.42
CA VAL A 293 -21.42 -16.31 11.60
C VAL A 293 -20.57 -17.37 12.31
N ILE A 294 -19.26 -17.36 12.04
CA ILE A 294 -18.30 -18.22 12.73
C ILE A 294 -18.26 -17.75 14.20
N ALA A 295 -18.65 -18.64 15.11
CA ALA A 295 -18.55 -18.42 16.54
C ALA A 295 -17.08 -18.25 16.96
N GLY A 296 -16.85 -17.35 17.92
CA GLY A 296 -15.52 -16.92 18.33
C GLY A 296 -14.54 -18.03 18.63
N GLU A 297 -13.51 -18.09 17.78
CA GLU A 297 -12.37 -18.96 17.97
C GLU A 297 -11.34 -18.26 18.85
N VAL A 298 -11.11 -18.82 20.04
CA VAL A 298 -9.99 -18.42 20.90
C VAL A 298 -8.69 -18.78 20.18
N ARG A 299 -8.05 -17.77 19.58
CA ARG A 299 -6.77 -17.96 18.89
C ARG A 299 -5.60 -17.89 19.87
N ASP A 300 -4.76 -18.92 19.85
CA ASP A 300 -3.46 -18.89 20.50
C ASP A 300 -2.50 -17.94 19.78
N TYR A 301 -2.00 -16.92 20.47
CA TYR A 301 -0.99 -15.99 19.94
C TYR A 301 0.45 -16.51 20.09
N ARG A 302 0.64 -17.83 20.10
CA ARG A 302 1.95 -18.48 20.17
C ARG A 302 2.39 -18.92 18.78
N CYS A 303 3.65 -18.69 18.45
CA CYS A 303 4.23 -19.13 17.19
C CYS A 303 4.35 -20.66 17.15
N PRO A 304 3.89 -21.34 16.09
CA PRO A 304 4.01 -22.79 15.97
C PRO A 304 5.45 -23.29 15.81
N LEU A 305 6.41 -22.42 15.46
CA LEU A 305 7.83 -22.76 15.32
C LEU A 305 8.61 -22.57 16.62
N SER A 306 8.45 -21.43 17.29
CA SER A 306 9.24 -21.08 18.48
C SER A 306 8.52 -21.38 19.79
N MET A 307 7.20 -21.61 19.76
CA MET A 307 6.33 -21.70 20.94
C MET A 307 6.33 -20.42 21.81
N GLN A 308 6.90 -19.33 21.30
CA GLN A 308 6.94 -18.02 21.96
C GLN A 308 5.80 -17.12 21.47
N LEU A 309 5.51 -16.06 22.22
CA LEU A 309 4.61 -15.00 21.77
C LEU A 309 5.17 -14.31 20.53
N PHE A 310 4.29 -13.85 19.64
CA PHE A 310 4.71 -13.17 18.40
C PHE A 310 5.31 -11.78 18.69
N GLU A 311 6.49 -11.49 18.15
CA GLU A 311 7.10 -10.16 18.12
C GLU A 311 6.92 -9.48 16.76
N ASN A 312 7.11 -10.23 15.66
CA ASN A 312 6.91 -9.83 14.28
C ASN A 312 6.22 -10.98 13.51
N PRO A 313 4.89 -11.11 13.60
CA PRO A 313 4.11 -12.11 12.90
C PRO A 313 4.10 -11.84 11.41
N VAL A 314 4.37 -12.91 10.67
CA VAL A 314 4.40 -12.97 9.23
C VAL A 314 3.47 -14.10 8.82
N SER A 315 2.49 -13.78 7.98
CA SER A 315 1.54 -14.73 7.43
C SER A 315 1.93 -15.09 6.01
N ASN A 316 1.47 -16.26 5.55
CA ASN A 316 1.68 -16.70 4.18
C ASN A 316 0.45 -16.39 3.32
N ASN A 317 0.67 -16.09 2.04
CA ASN A 317 -0.40 -15.93 1.05
C ASN A 317 -1.07 -17.26 0.67
N LEU A 318 -0.33 -18.38 0.70
CA LEU A 318 -0.84 -19.69 0.27
C LEU A 318 -1.49 -20.52 1.39
N CYS A 319 -1.23 -20.19 2.66
CA CYS A 319 -1.85 -20.85 3.82
C CYS A 319 -2.14 -19.84 4.93
N SER A 320 -3.22 -20.03 5.68
CA SER A 320 -3.68 -19.13 6.75
C SER A 320 -2.84 -19.17 8.04
N HIS A 321 -1.60 -19.64 7.99
CA HIS A 321 -0.73 -19.77 9.15
C HIS A 321 0.19 -18.57 9.31
N THR A 322 0.39 -18.18 10.57
CA THR A 322 1.23 -17.05 10.98
C THR A 322 2.44 -17.55 11.77
N TYR A 323 3.60 -16.98 11.48
CA TYR A 323 4.89 -17.35 12.07
C TYR A 323 5.63 -16.12 12.57
N GLU A 324 6.59 -16.32 13.47
CA GLU A 324 7.51 -15.27 13.85
C GLU A 324 8.61 -15.10 12.78
N LYS A 325 8.83 -13.85 12.33
CA LYS A 325 9.74 -13.52 11.21
C LYS A 325 11.13 -14.09 11.37
N GLN A 326 11.71 -13.98 12.56
CA GLN A 326 13.09 -14.43 12.82
C GLN A 326 13.23 -15.94 12.60
N TRP A 327 12.27 -16.72 13.11
CA TRP A 327 12.31 -18.18 13.08
C TRP A 327 11.97 -18.75 11.71
N ILE A 328 10.99 -18.18 11.00
CA ILE A 328 10.63 -18.64 9.66
C ILE A 328 11.74 -18.33 8.65
N VAL A 329 12.38 -17.16 8.75
CA VAL A 329 13.49 -16.78 7.87
C VAL A 329 14.71 -17.67 8.11
N ASP A 330 15.06 -17.98 9.36
CA ASP A 330 16.15 -18.91 9.67
C ASP A 330 15.86 -20.32 9.11
N MET A 331 14.63 -20.80 9.25
CA MET A 331 14.20 -22.08 8.66
C MET A 331 14.34 -22.11 7.13
N LEU A 332 13.88 -21.05 6.46
CA LEU A 332 13.99 -20.92 4.99
C LEU A 332 15.45 -20.81 4.54
N GLN A 333 16.31 -20.11 5.29
CA GLN A 333 17.73 -20.00 4.98
C GLN A 333 18.48 -21.34 5.10
N ARG A 334 18.05 -22.21 6.02
CA ARG A 334 18.63 -23.55 6.22
C ARG A 334 18.12 -24.59 5.21
N SER A 335 17.03 -24.29 4.52
CA SER A 335 16.37 -25.23 3.61
C SER A 335 16.99 -25.19 2.21
N PRO A 336 17.04 -26.33 1.49
CA PRO A 336 17.51 -26.34 0.11
C PRO A 336 16.63 -25.43 -0.75
N MET A 337 17.26 -24.63 -1.62
CA MET A 337 16.59 -23.70 -2.53
C MET A 337 15.78 -22.56 -1.86
N LYS A 338 15.98 -22.28 -0.56
CA LYS A 338 15.22 -21.26 0.20
C LYS A 338 13.70 -21.49 0.20
N ARG A 339 13.26 -22.74 0.06
CA ARG A 339 11.85 -23.14 0.13
C ARG A 339 11.71 -24.26 1.14
N ALA A 340 10.66 -24.22 1.94
CA ALA A 340 10.42 -25.18 3.01
C ALA A 340 8.94 -25.51 3.11
N GLN A 341 8.61 -26.72 3.55
CA GLN A 341 7.22 -27.06 3.84
C GLN A 341 6.73 -26.28 5.06
N CYS A 342 5.45 -25.90 5.03
CA CYS A 342 4.74 -25.36 6.17
C CYS A 342 4.94 -26.23 7.44
N PRO A 343 5.44 -25.66 8.54
CA PRO A 343 5.75 -26.42 9.76
C PRO A 343 4.51 -26.74 10.60
N VAL A 344 3.34 -26.19 10.25
CA VAL A 344 2.08 -26.52 10.92
C VAL A 344 1.62 -27.90 10.48
N ALA A 345 1.37 -28.78 11.46
CA ALA A 345 0.93 -30.14 11.24
C ALA A 345 -0.34 -30.18 10.37
N GLY A 346 -0.30 -30.94 9.26
CA GLY A 346 -1.42 -31.08 8.34
C GLY A 346 -1.41 -30.13 7.14
N CYS A 347 -0.44 -29.21 7.04
CA CYS A 347 -0.27 -28.36 5.87
C CYS A 347 0.87 -28.84 4.98
N SER A 348 0.58 -29.11 3.71
CA SER A 348 1.55 -29.57 2.71
C SER A 348 2.08 -28.48 1.79
N THR A 349 1.76 -27.22 2.08
CA THR A 349 2.12 -26.09 1.21
C THR A 349 3.60 -25.74 1.36
N GLU A 350 4.29 -25.52 0.25
CA GLU A 350 5.66 -25.02 0.22
C GLU A 350 5.68 -23.49 0.34
N LEU A 351 6.55 -22.99 1.22
CA LEU A 351 6.71 -21.58 1.53
C LEU A 351 8.02 -21.07 0.94
N GLY A 352 7.98 -19.91 0.26
CA GLY A 352 9.15 -19.12 -0.09
C GLY A 352 9.27 -17.84 0.73
N LEU A 353 10.42 -17.17 0.65
CA LEU A 353 10.62 -15.84 1.24
C LEU A 353 9.70 -14.77 0.62
N ASP A 354 9.35 -14.93 -0.65
CA ASP A 354 8.52 -13.98 -1.39
C ASP A 354 7.01 -14.15 -1.12
N ASP A 355 6.59 -15.31 -0.60
CA ASP A 355 5.19 -15.63 -0.30
C ASP A 355 4.75 -15.09 1.09
N LEU A 356 5.71 -14.63 1.87
CA LEU A 356 5.54 -14.14 3.24
C LEU A 356 5.20 -12.66 3.26
N HIS A 357 4.15 -12.29 4.01
CA HIS A 357 3.78 -10.90 4.25
C HIS A 357 3.71 -10.59 5.75
N ASP A 358 4.14 -9.40 6.14
CA ASP A 358 3.99 -8.95 7.53
C ASP A 358 2.49 -8.82 7.86
N ASP A 359 2.03 -9.39 8.98
CA ASP A 359 0.61 -9.35 9.40
C ASP A 359 0.45 -8.50 10.69
N PRO A 360 0.41 -7.16 10.57
CA PRO A 360 0.32 -6.28 11.73
C PRO A 360 -0.98 -6.43 12.51
N VAL A 361 -2.01 -7.08 11.94
CA VAL A 361 -3.30 -7.27 12.59
C VAL A 361 -3.16 -8.26 13.76
N ILE A 362 -2.40 -9.35 13.57
CA ILE A 362 -2.15 -10.32 14.64
C ILE A 362 -1.38 -9.68 15.80
N LEU A 363 -0.40 -8.81 15.52
CA LEU A 363 0.28 -8.05 16.59
C LEU A 363 -0.67 -7.20 17.41
N ARG A 364 -1.58 -6.48 16.74
CA ARG A 364 -2.51 -5.59 17.44
C ARG A 364 -3.48 -6.40 18.28
N LYS A 365 -4.03 -7.48 17.74
CA LYS A 365 -4.91 -8.40 18.49
C LYS A 365 -4.20 -9.01 19.70
N MET A 366 -2.98 -9.48 19.52
CA MET A 366 -2.16 -9.99 20.63
C MET A 366 -1.91 -8.93 21.70
N LYS A 367 -1.52 -7.71 21.30
CA LYS A 367 -1.28 -6.60 22.25
C LYS A 367 -2.53 -6.22 23.02
N ARG A 368 -3.70 -6.20 22.36
CA ARG A 368 -4.99 -5.98 23.02
C ARG A 368 -5.32 -7.10 24.00
N ALA A 369 -5.14 -8.36 23.60
CA ALA A 369 -5.38 -9.52 24.47
C ALA A 369 -4.47 -9.53 25.70
N LEU A 370 -3.19 -9.19 25.54
CA LEU A 370 -2.23 -9.10 26.65
C LEU A 370 -2.56 -7.95 27.61
N GLU A 371 -2.94 -6.78 27.08
CA GLU A 371 -3.36 -5.63 27.88
C GLU A 371 -4.66 -5.93 28.65
N GLU A 372 -5.61 -6.62 28.02
CA GLU A 372 -6.84 -7.09 28.66
C GLU A 372 -6.56 -8.09 29.78
N GLN A 373 -5.67 -9.06 29.54
CA GLN A 373 -5.25 -10.00 30.56
C GLN A 373 -4.59 -9.29 31.74
N ARG A 374 -3.66 -8.35 31.48
CA ARG A 374 -3.03 -7.56 32.54
C ARG A 374 -4.05 -6.77 33.35
N ARG A 375 -5.04 -6.16 32.67
CA ARG A 375 -6.10 -5.42 33.36
C ARG A 375 -6.96 -6.31 34.24
N ARG A 376 -7.32 -7.51 33.77
CA ARG A 376 -8.08 -8.49 34.60
C ARG A 376 -7.27 -8.94 35.81
N GLU A 377 -5.99 -9.22 35.64
CA GLU A 377 -5.10 -9.59 36.75
C GLU A 377 -4.97 -8.45 37.78
N GLU A 378 -4.91 -7.18 37.34
CA GLU A 378 -4.91 -6.00 38.22
C GLU A 378 -6.25 -5.83 38.96
N GLU A 379 -7.39 -6.04 38.28
CA GLU A 379 -8.74 -5.97 38.88
C GLU A 379 -8.97 -7.11 39.90
N GLU A 380 -8.54 -8.34 39.60
CA GLU A 380 -8.61 -9.48 40.52
C GLU A 380 -7.70 -9.32 41.76
N ALA A 381 -6.54 -8.67 41.59
CA ALA A 381 -5.63 -8.40 42.71
C ALA A 381 -6.20 -7.37 43.70
N ASP A 382 -6.91 -6.35 43.23
CA ASP A 382 -7.54 -5.31 44.06
C ASP A 382 -8.72 -5.87 44.88
N ASP A 383 -9.54 -6.75 44.28
CA ASP A 383 -10.67 -7.41 44.96
C ASP A 383 -10.20 -8.39 46.07
N SER A 384 -9.06 -9.07 45.89
CA SER A 384 -8.50 -9.97 46.92
C SER A 384 -7.86 -9.25 48.12
N SER A 385 -7.66 -7.93 48.06
CA SER A 385 -7.06 -7.12 49.13
C SER A 385 -8.09 -6.58 50.14
N SER A 386 -9.39 -6.84 49.95
CA SER A 386 -10.45 -6.25 50.78
C SER A 386 -10.92 -7.12 51.97
N ASP A 387 -10.28 -8.27 52.24
CA ASP A 387 -10.74 -9.25 53.24
C ASP A 387 -9.65 -9.65 54.27
N ASP A 388 -8.88 -8.67 54.77
CA ASP A 388 -8.09 -8.82 56.00
C ASP A 388 -8.59 -7.82 57.06
N GLU A 389 -9.71 -8.18 57.69
CA GLU A 389 -10.09 -7.67 59.00
C GLU A 389 -9.05 -8.16 60.03
N ASN A 390 -8.01 -7.36 60.27
CA ASN A 390 -7.21 -7.46 61.49
C ASN A 390 -7.46 -6.23 62.37
N GLU A 391 -8.33 -6.42 63.36
CA GLU A 391 -8.38 -5.62 64.59
C GLU A 391 -7.03 -5.72 65.31
N GLU A 392 -6.19 -4.68 65.30
CA GLU A 392 -5.23 -4.44 66.41
C GLU A 392 -4.72 -2.98 66.47
N GLU A 393 -5.28 -2.26 67.45
CA GLU A 393 -4.79 -1.08 68.20
C GLU A 393 -4.28 0.22 67.52
N PRO A 394 -4.62 1.40 68.10
CA PRO A 394 -4.23 2.71 67.58
C PRO A 394 -2.75 3.03 67.90
N ARG A 395 -1.88 2.95 66.89
CA ARG A 395 -0.51 3.50 66.98
C ARG A 395 -0.53 5.03 66.98
N GLN A 396 -0.06 5.62 68.08
CA GLN A 396 0.15 7.06 68.23
C GLN A 396 1.25 7.55 67.26
N VAL A 397 0.85 8.40 66.32
CA VAL A 397 1.79 9.09 65.41
C VAL A 397 2.40 10.28 66.15
N LYS A 398 3.65 10.15 66.61
CA LYS A 398 4.45 11.29 67.08
C LYS A 398 4.68 12.24 65.91
N ARG A 399 4.21 13.48 66.09
CA ARG A 399 4.60 14.63 65.27
C ARG A 399 6.09 14.92 65.49
N GLU A 400 6.90 14.73 64.46
CA GLU A 400 8.17 15.44 64.33
C GLU A 400 8.19 16.21 63.00
N ALA A 401 8.61 17.46 63.10
CA ALA A 401 8.52 18.47 62.06
C ALA A 401 9.82 18.61 61.27
N ARG A 402 9.69 18.93 59.97
CA ARG A 402 10.61 19.74 59.12
C ARG A 402 11.93 19.00 58.73
N ALA A 403 12.55 19.14 57.57
CA ALA A 403 12.59 20.09 56.45
C ALA A 403 13.16 19.30 55.22
N LYS A 404 13.02 19.66 53.93
CA LYS A 404 13.50 20.89 53.27
C LYS A 404 13.02 20.85 51.80
N SER A 405 12.47 21.96 51.35
CA SER A 405 12.16 22.28 49.95
C SER A 405 13.42 22.27 49.07
N HIS A 406 13.36 21.62 47.90
CA HIS A 406 14.28 21.85 46.80
C HIS A 406 13.66 22.86 45.84
N LYS A 407 14.10 24.11 45.94
CA LYS A 407 13.78 25.19 45.02
C LYS A 407 14.90 25.26 43.97
N ARG A 408 14.52 25.16 42.70
CA ARG A 408 15.38 25.32 41.51
C ARG A 408 16.11 26.66 41.57
N LYS A 409 17.41 26.66 41.27
CA LYS A 409 18.21 27.88 41.06
C LYS A 409 18.29 28.14 39.55
N VAL A 410 17.72 29.26 39.14
CA VAL A 410 17.94 29.91 37.85
C VAL A 410 19.28 30.64 37.97
N GLU A 411 20.21 30.41 37.05
CA GLU A 411 21.41 31.25 36.91
C GLU A 411 21.12 32.30 35.84
N GLU A 412 21.12 33.55 36.29
CA GLU A 412 21.10 34.76 35.49
C GLU A 412 22.53 35.27 35.36
N ILE A 413 22.80 35.81 34.18
CA ILE A 413 24.04 36.35 33.63
C ILE A 413 24.47 37.60 34.40
N ASP A 414 25.77 37.81 34.58
CA ASP A 414 26.33 39.15 34.79
C ASP A 414 27.69 39.30 34.08
N ASP A 415 27.83 40.49 33.51
CA ASP A 415 28.89 41.01 32.65
C ASP A 415 30.24 41.20 33.36
N GLU A 416 31.33 40.83 32.67
CA GLU A 416 32.64 41.52 32.70
C GLU A 416 33.42 41.29 31.40
#